data_AF-A0A1C3E440-F1
#
_entry.id   AF-A0A1C3E440-F1
#
_cell.length_a   1.000
_cell.length_b   1.000
_cell.length_c   1.000
_cell.angle_alpha   90.00
_cell.angle_beta   90.00
_cell.angle_gamma   90.00
#
_symmetry.space_group_name_H-M   'P 1'
#
loop_
_entity.id
_entity.type
_entity.pdbx_description
1 polymer ?
#
loop_
_entity_poly.entity_id
_entity_poly.type
_entity_poly.pdbx_seq_one_letter_code
_entity_poly.pdbx_strand_id
1 'polypeptide(L)'
;MATAPAHQRTRHVVLIFGPFAIIGCCFWLTRPHALSPETSAWQNHPSTVAASPVSSGWWQPVSSLFNRDHKAEKLDNDAPPQEEITKNVQEAANQLRMELGTDFQILARAPFVLASDSSMEDLQWIYANVLLPSQHALSISYFDSPVNKPIKIILVKSAARWNSLRPRWPGFRPVEYAGFYSRDDHCIAINLETGIGSLAHELTHALIHSDFENCPEWFDEGLASLHEECEFNETGTALKGLPNWRYQHFREALDRSQAPALKVLISQPFATSNAPAIEYAHSRLFCIYLQQQGVLESFYRRLRQSNAAKDSALILCQLTKTVDLDQLNSQFIDWARTQTQASQTALQEHHETLSKTDDAVSDSTNSPRVQTKPFAEPASSLNLELD
;
A
#
# COMPACT_ATOMS: atom_id res chain seq x y z
N MET A 1 -9.59 52.62 -62.07
CA MET A 1 -9.72 51.22 -62.53
C MET A 1 -8.45 50.48 -62.17
N ALA A 2 -8.61 49.22 -61.76
CA ALA A 2 -7.65 48.33 -61.11
C ALA A 2 -6.23 48.27 -61.70
N THR A 3 -5.24 48.07 -60.81
CA THR A 3 -4.16 47.09 -60.99
C THR A 3 -3.59 46.73 -59.61
N ALA A 4 -3.75 45.47 -59.20
CA ALA A 4 -3.13 44.86 -58.03
C ALA A 4 -1.68 44.41 -58.35
N PRO A 5 -0.77 44.34 -57.37
CA PRO A 5 0.45 43.58 -57.52
C PRO A 5 0.32 42.18 -56.90
N ALA A 6 0.79 41.20 -57.67
CA ALA A 6 0.98 39.83 -57.27
C ALA A 6 2.23 39.69 -56.39
N HIS A 7 2.14 38.95 -55.29
CA HIS A 7 3.30 38.34 -54.66
C HIS A 7 3.02 36.90 -54.24
N GLN A 8 3.77 36.01 -54.89
CA GLN A 8 4.40 34.78 -54.41
C GLN A 8 3.61 33.83 -53.50
N ARG A 9 3.22 32.69 -54.10
CA ARG A 9 2.80 31.46 -53.43
C ARG A 9 3.99 30.77 -52.78
N THR A 10 4.03 30.73 -51.45
CA THR A 10 4.69 29.65 -50.70
C THR A 10 3.65 28.59 -50.36
N ARG A 11 3.86 27.37 -50.86
CA ARG A 11 3.08 26.19 -50.50
C ARG A 11 3.54 25.72 -49.12
N HIS A 12 2.74 26.00 -48.09
CA HIS A 12 2.76 25.18 -46.88
C HIS A 12 1.56 24.25 -46.93
N VAL A 13 1.85 22.95 -46.87
CA VAL A 13 0.84 21.93 -46.61
C VAL A 13 0.34 22.18 -45.19
N VAL A 14 -0.89 22.64 -45.11
CA VAL A 14 -1.66 22.85 -43.90
C VAL A 14 -2.44 21.55 -43.67
N LEU A 15 -2.02 20.75 -42.70
CA LEU A 15 -2.87 19.76 -42.05
C LEU A 15 -3.54 20.46 -40.85
N ILE A 16 -4.68 21.08 -41.12
CA ILE A 16 -5.74 21.38 -40.14
C ILE A 16 -6.54 20.06 -40.05
N PHE A 17 -6.75 19.43 -38.89
CA PHE A 17 -7.48 19.93 -37.73
C PHE A 17 -6.84 19.47 -36.41
N GLY A 18 -6.49 20.43 -35.55
CA GLY A 18 -7.06 20.38 -34.20
C GLY A 18 -8.47 21.02 -34.23
N PRO A 19 -9.20 21.15 -33.10
CA PRO A 19 -8.87 20.72 -31.75
C PRO A 19 -10.06 20.20 -30.89
N PHE A 20 -9.73 19.60 -29.74
CA PHE A 20 -10.47 19.46 -28.46
C PHE A 20 -11.99 19.14 -28.40
N ALA A 21 -12.33 18.08 -27.64
CA ALA A 21 -13.03 18.09 -26.34
C ALA A 21 -13.20 16.60 -25.88
N ILE A 22 -13.22 16.15 -24.61
CA ILE A 22 -13.84 16.59 -23.33
C ILE A 22 -13.04 15.84 -22.21
N ILE A 23 -12.45 16.49 -21.21
CA ILE A 23 -12.96 16.79 -19.84
C ILE A 23 -13.48 15.56 -19.06
N GLY A 24 -13.09 15.49 -17.78
CA GLY A 24 -13.49 14.45 -16.85
C GLY A 24 -15.00 14.22 -16.79
N CYS A 25 -15.36 12.94 -16.82
CA CYS A 25 -16.61 12.44 -16.27
C CYS A 25 -16.30 11.09 -15.63
N CYS A 26 -16.25 11.08 -14.30
CA CYS A 26 -16.89 10.02 -13.56
C CYS A 26 -18.37 10.04 -13.95
N PHE A 27 -18.84 9.05 -14.70
CA PHE A 27 -20.27 8.77 -14.77
C PHE A 27 -20.51 7.28 -14.98
N TRP A 28 -21.04 6.68 -13.92
CA TRP A 28 -22.34 5.99 -13.93
C TRP A 28 -22.89 5.63 -15.33
N LEU A 29 -23.06 4.33 -15.57
CA LEU A 29 -24.10 3.78 -16.44
C LEU A 29 -25.18 3.21 -15.51
N THR A 30 -26.30 3.91 -15.32
CA THR A 30 -27.53 3.73 -16.12
C THR A 30 -28.09 5.06 -16.71
N ARG A 31 -28.52 5.02 -18.00
CA ARG A 31 -28.95 6.12 -18.92
C ARG A 31 -30.47 6.51 -18.81
N PRO A 32 -31.06 7.45 -19.61
CA PRO A 32 -30.56 8.63 -20.38
C PRO A 32 -31.45 9.94 -20.36
N HIS A 33 -30.89 11.11 -20.72
CA HIS A 33 -31.42 12.04 -21.75
C HIS A 33 -30.41 13.16 -22.13
N ALA A 34 -30.53 13.69 -23.35
CA ALA A 34 -29.56 14.50 -24.10
C ALA A 34 -29.57 16.03 -23.81
N LEU A 35 -28.43 16.71 -24.07
CA LEU A 35 -28.26 17.91 -24.93
C LEU A 35 -26.79 18.45 -24.90
N SER A 36 -26.46 19.30 -25.87
CA SER A 36 -25.18 19.69 -26.49
C SER A 36 -24.21 20.63 -25.70
N PRO A 37 -22.96 20.87 -26.20
CA PRO A 37 -21.85 21.45 -25.43
C PRO A 37 -21.49 22.91 -25.80
N GLU A 38 -20.96 23.68 -24.85
CA GLU A 38 -20.20 24.92 -25.12
C GLU A 38 -18.98 25.09 -24.21
N THR A 39 -17.85 25.31 -24.89
CA THR A 39 -16.71 26.19 -24.59
C THR A 39 -15.70 25.89 -23.46
N SER A 40 -14.47 25.77 -23.95
CA SER A 40 -13.14 25.69 -23.36
C SER A 40 -12.54 27.03 -22.92
N ALA A 41 -11.64 27.00 -21.94
CA ALA A 41 -10.30 27.66 -21.87
C ALA A 41 -9.81 27.47 -20.42
N TRP A 42 -8.64 26.90 -20.09
CA TRP A 42 -7.29 27.32 -20.43
C TRP A 42 -6.27 26.17 -20.25
N GLN A 43 -5.25 26.19 -21.11
CA GLN A 43 -4.12 25.27 -21.28
C GLN A 43 -3.04 25.44 -20.18
N ASN A 44 -2.52 24.34 -19.63
CA ASN A 44 -1.22 23.64 -19.90
C ASN A 44 0.08 24.35 -19.51
N HIS A 45 0.78 23.75 -18.55
CA HIS A 45 2.24 23.50 -18.60
C HIS A 45 2.47 21.99 -18.37
N PRO A 46 3.35 21.31 -19.12
CA PRO A 46 3.61 19.89 -18.95
C PRO A 46 4.69 19.66 -17.88
N SER A 47 4.32 19.03 -16.78
CA SER A 47 5.28 18.42 -15.85
C SER A 47 5.27 16.92 -16.07
N THR A 48 6.14 16.43 -16.96
CA THR A 48 6.56 15.02 -16.96
C THR A 48 7.32 14.76 -15.67
N VAL A 49 6.70 14.09 -14.70
CA VAL A 49 7.39 13.51 -13.55
C VAL A 49 7.44 12.01 -13.79
N ALA A 50 8.65 11.51 -14.06
CA ALA A 50 8.95 10.09 -14.08
C ALA A 50 8.59 9.48 -12.71
N ALA A 51 8.05 8.26 -12.71
CA ALA A 51 7.82 7.48 -11.51
C ALA A 51 9.13 7.41 -10.71
N SER A 52 9.12 7.97 -9.50
CA SER A 52 10.27 7.92 -8.58
C SER A 52 10.49 6.47 -8.11
N PRO A 53 11.74 6.03 -7.96
CA PRO A 53 12.04 4.73 -7.37
C PRO A 53 11.61 4.72 -5.90
N VAL A 54 10.83 3.71 -5.52
CA VAL A 54 10.49 3.41 -4.13
C VAL A 54 11.80 3.13 -3.39
N SER A 55 12.07 3.88 -2.32
CA SER A 55 13.28 3.72 -1.51
C SER A 55 13.30 2.34 -0.87
N SER A 56 14.27 1.52 -1.25
CA SER A 56 14.62 0.27 -0.58
C SER A 56 15.15 0.57 0.83
N GLY A 57 14.26 0.54 1.83
CA GLY A 57 14.61 0.73 3.23
C GLY A 57 14.23 -0.47 4.09
N TRP A 58 15.25 -1.24 4.50
CA TRP A 58 15.31 -2.02 5.75
C TRP A 58 14.31 -3.18 5.97
N TRP A 59 14.54 -4.31 5.29
CA TRP A 59 14.22 -5.64 5.82
C TRP A 59 15.54 -6.36 6.17
N GLN A 60 15.94 -6.35 7.44
CA GLN A 60 17.08 -7.15 7.93
C GLN A 60 16.62 -8.58 8.27
N PRO A 61 17.47 -9.61 8.19
CA PRO A 61 17.09 -10.99 8.49
C PRO A 61 16.81 -11.17 9.98
N VAL A 62 15.62 -11.68 10.30
CA VAL A 62 15.12 -11.80 11.67
C VAL A 62 15.50 -13.15 12.30
N SER A 63 16.78 -13.52 12.20
CA SER A 63 17.28 -14.78 12.78
C SER A 63 17.34 -14.78 14.32
N SER A 64 16.87 -13.73 15.00
CA SER A 64 16.90 -13.59 16.46
C SER A 64 15.55 -13.77 17.17
N LEU A 65 14.42 -13.95 16.47
CA LEU A 65 13.09 -13.95 17.10
C LEU A 65 12.55 -15.31 17.58
N PHE A 66 13.22 -16.43 17.30
CA PHE A 66 12.74 -17.75 17.71
C PHE A 66 13.35 -18.19 19.05
N ASN A 67 12.97 -17.52 20.13
CA ASN A 67 13.07 -18.14 21.45
C ASN A 67 12.10 -17.50 22.44
N ARG A 68 10.85 -18.02 22.51
CA ARG A 68 10.08 -18.15 23.76
C ARG A 68 8.70 -18.77 23.52
N ASP A 69 8.40 -19.77 24.36
CA ASP A 69 7.11 -20.44 24.48
C ASP A 69 6.02 -19.48 24.95
N HIS A 70 4.94 -19.36 24.18
CA HIS A 70 3.69 -18.75 24.65
C HIS A 70 2.56 -19.76 24.61
N LYS A 71 2.05 -20.09 25.80
CA LYS A 71 0.79 -20.81 26.01
C LYS A 71 -0.35 -19.99 25.42
N ALA A 72 -1.07 -20.58 24.46
CA ALA A 72 -2.29 -20.04 23.89
C ALA A 72 -3.42 -20.10 24.94
N GLU A 73 -3.98 -18.94 25.27
CA GLU A 73 -5.24 -18.80 26.01
C GLU A 73 -6.39 -18.69 24.99
N LYS A 74 -7.51 -19.34 25.29
CA LYS A 74 -8.66 -19.58 24.40
C LYS A 74 -9.23 -18.30 23.76
N LEU A 75 -9.26 -18.25 22.42
CA LEU A 75 -10.14 -17.37 21.64
C LEU A 75 -11.42 -18.11 21.20
N ASP A 76 -12.47 -17.32 20.99
CA ASP A 76 -13.91 -17.63 20.85
C ASP A 76 -14.36 -18.80 19.95
N ASN A 77 -15.53 -19.35 20.32
CA ASN A 77 -16.21 -20.50 19.70
C ASN A 77 -16.96 -20.20 18.37
N ASP A 78 -16.86 -18.99 17.81
CA ASP A 78 -17.59 -18.59 16.59
C ASP A 78 -16.70 -18.56 15.32
N ALA A 79 -15.43 -18.96 15.43
CA ALA A 79 -14.56 -19.16 14.26
C ALA A 79 -15.02 -20.42 13.49
N PRO A 80 -15.07 -20.41 12.14
CA PRO A 80 -15.24 -21.66 11.40
C PRO A 80 -14.13 -22.63 11.83
N PRO A 81 -14.43 -23.94 11.97
CA PRO A 81 -13.43 -24.91 12.36
C PRO A 81 -12.21 -24.79 11.44
N GLN A 82 -11.00 -24.89 12.00
CA GLN A 82 -9.73 -24.80 11.25
C GLN A 82 -9.71 -25.72 10.01
N GLU A 83 -10.46 -26.83 10.06
CA GLU A 83 -10.64 -27.77 8.95
C GLU A 83 -11.43 -27.17 7.77
N GLU A 84 -12.47 -26.37 8.02
CA GLU A 84 -13.31 -25.76 6.99
C GLU A 84 -12.55 -24.69 6.20
N ILE A 85 -11.86 -23.79 6.89
CA ILE A 85 -11.02 -22.79 6.22
C ILE A 85 -9.89 -23.45 5.41
N THR A 86 -9.31 -24.54 5.92
CA THR A 86 -8.27 -25.31 5.20
C THR A 86 -8.82 -25.91 3.91
N LYS A 87 -10.04 -26.46 3.94
CA LYS A 87 -10.71 -26.97 2.74
C LYS A 87 -10.97 -25.85 1.72
N ASN A 88 -11.52 -24.72 2.15
CA ASN A 88 -11.81 -23.58 1.28
C ASN A 88 -10.53 -23.02 0.63
N VAL A 89 -9.44 -22.98 1.39
CA VAL A 89 -8.10 -22.58 0.89
C VAL A 89 -7.60 -23.53 -0.19
N GLN A 90 -7.79 -24.84 -0.02
CA GLN A 90 -7.41 -25.81 -1.03
C GLN A 90 -8.26 -25.70 -2.32
N GLU A 91 -9.56 -25.43 -2.17
CA GLU A 91 -10.46 -25.18 -3.31
C GLU A 91 -10.04 -23.92 -4.09
N ALA A 92 -9.78 -22.82 -3.39
CA ALA A 92 -9.26 -21.58 -3.99
C ALA A 92 -7.90 -21.80 -4.68
N ALA A 93 -7.01 -22.61 -4.10
CA ALA A 93 -5.75 -22.99 -4.74
C ALA A 93 -5.95 -23.76 -6.06
N ASN A 94 -6.94 -24.66 -6.12
CA ASN A 94 -7.26 -25.37 -7.34
C ASN A 94 -7.85 -24.45 -8.42
N GLN A 95 -8.68 -23.48 -8.03
CA GLN A 95 -9.20 -22.46 -8.94
C GLN A 95 -8.07 -21.62 -9.55
N LEU A 96 -7.16 -21.09 -8.73
CA LEU A 96 -6.02 -20.31 -9.22
C LEU A 96 -5.10 -21.11 -10.15
N ARG A 97 -4.89 -22.41 -9.89
CA ARG A 97 -4.13 -23.30 -10.81
C ARG A 97 -4.77 -23.35 -12.20
N MET A 98 -6.09 -23.43 -12.27
CA MET A 98 -6.81 -23.46 -13.56
C MET A 98 -6.77 -22.10 -14.27
N GLU A 99 -6.87 -21.01 -13.52
CA GLU A 99 -6.90 -19.64 -14.08
C GLU A 99 -5.54 -19.15 -14.57
N LEU A 100 -4.48 -19.42 -13.79
CA LEU A 100 -3.14 -18.88 -14.04
C LEU A 100 -2.24 -19.82 -14.86
N GLY A 101 -2.58 -21.11 -14.91
CA GLY A 101 -1.83 -22.13 -15.65
C GLY A 101 -0.51 -22.53 -14.97
N THR A 102 0.31 -23.28 -15.69
CA THR A 102 1.53 -23.93 -15.17
C THR A 102 2.70 -23.00 -14.92
N ASP A 103 2.65 -21.77 -15.44
CA ASP A 103 3.69 -20.77 -15.22
C ASP A 103 3.71 -20.24 -13.78
N PHE A 104 2.63 -20.46 -13.01
CA PHE A 104 2.51 -20.02 -11.63
C PHE A 104 2.71 -21.18 -10.65
N GLN A 105 3.62 -20.98 -9.70
CA GLN A 105 3.71 -21.77 -8.49
C GLN A 105 2.58 -21.39 -7.54
N ILE A 106 2.04 -22.37 -6.82
CA ILE A 106 0.91 -22.19 -5.90
C ILE A 106 1.25 -22.74 -4.52
N LEU A 107 1.22 -21.88 -3.50
CA LEU A 107 1.40 -22.24 -2.09
C LEU A 107 0.09 -22.01 -1.33
N ALA A 108 -0.53 -23.08 -0.83
CA ALA A 108 -1.77 -23.01 -0.07
C ALA A 108 -1.50 -23.24 1.42
N ARG A 109 -1.77 -22.23 2.25
CA ARG A 109 -1.59 -22.27 3.72
C ARG A 109 -2.60 -21.36 4.37
N ALA A 110 -3.58 -21.92 5.07
CA ALA A 110 -4.69 -21.15 5.61
C ALA A 110 -4.22 -19.95 6.48
N PRO A 111 -4.83 -18.75 6.30
CA PRO A 111 -5.94 -18.44 5.39
C PRO A 111 -5.51 -18.07 3.96
N PHE A 112 -4.23 -18.15 3.62
CA PHE A 112 -3.68 -17.66 2.36
C PHE A 112 -3.58 -18.70 1.25
N VAL A 113 -3.76 -18.24 0.02
CA VAL A 113 -3.37 -18.94 -1.20
C VAL A 113 -2.48 -18.02 -2.01
N LEU A 114 -1.19 -18.31 -2.06
CA LEU A 114 -0.23 -17.53 -2.83
C LEU A 114 -0.03 -18.15 -4.21
N ALA A 115 0.02 -17.29 -5.22
CA ALA A 115 0.37 -17.64 -6.59
C ALA A 115 1.48 -16.72 -7.08
N SER A 116 2.56 -17.26 -7.66
CA SER A 116 3.58 -16.43 -8.30
C SER A 116 4.26 -17.13 -9.47
N ASP A 117 4.72 -16.36 -10.45
CA ASP A 117 5.67 -16.77 -11.50
C ASP A 117 7.13 -16.82 -11.00
N SER A 118 7.34 -16.63 -9.69
CA SER A 118 8.61 -16.84 -8.98
C SER A 118 8.77 -18.28 -8.48
N SER A 119 9.89 -18.60 -7.84
CA SER A 119 10.14 -19.94 -7.32
C SER A 119 9.27 -20.28 -6.10
N MET A 120 9.12 -21.58 -5.79
CA MET A 120 8.45 -22.01 -4.56
C MET A 120 9.20 -21.53 -3.31
N GLU A 121 10.53 -21.39 -3.38
CA GLU A 121 11.34 -20.84 -2.30
C GLU A 121 10.99 -19.37 -2.04
N ASP A 122 10.84 -18.55 -3.08
CA ASP A 122 10.40 -17.15 -2.96
C ASP A 122 9.01 -17.07 -2.30
N LEU A 123 8.07 -17.92 -2.70
CA LEU A 123 6.73 -17.97 -2.10
C LEU A 123 6.78 -18.34 -0.61
N GLN A 124 7.60 -19.32 -0.23
CA GLN A 124 7.79 -19.71 1.16
C GLN A 124 8.43 -18.59 1.97
N TRP A 125 9.41 -17.89 1.39
CA TRP A 125 10.06 -16.76 2.03
C TRP A 125 9.07 -15.61 2.27
N ILE A 126 8.29 -15.22 1.26
CA ILE A 126 7.27 -14.16 1.38
C ILE A 126 6.21 -14.54 2.42
N TYR A 127 5.75 -15.79 2.41
CA TYR A 127 4.82 -16.29 3.42
C TYR A 127 5.38 -16.15 4.84
N ALA A 128 6.60 -16.64 5.07
CA ALA A 128 7.17 -16.74 6.41
C ALA A 128 7.68 -15.40 6.95
N ASN A 129 8.20 -14.52 6.09
CA ASN A 129 8.88 -13.29 6.51
C ASN A 129 8.04 -12.03 6.32
N VAL A 130 6.96 -12.09 5.55
CA VAL A 130 6.08 -10.95 5.30
C VAL A 130 4.66 -11.24 5.77
N LEU A 131 3.98 -12.20 5.13
CA LEU A 131 2.53 -12.39 5.37
C LEU A 131 2.21 -12.83 6.79
N LEU A 132 2.88 -13.87 7.28
CA LEU A 132 2.61 -14.42 8.60
C LEU A 132 2.90 -13.41 9.73
N PRO A 133 4.07 -12.74 9.79
CA PRO A 133 4.33 -11.76 10.85
C PRO A 133 3.45 -10.51 10.71
N SER A 134 3.18 -10.02 9.48
CA SER A 134 2.28 -8.88 9.31
C SER A 134 0.85 -9.20 9.73
N GLN A 135 0.32 -10.36 9.34
CA GLN A 135 -0.99 -10.82 9.81
C GLN A 135 -1.02 -10.90 11.33
N HIS A 136 0.00 -11.49 11.95
CA HIS A 136 0.09 -11.64 13.39
C HIS A 136 0.03 -10.28 14.12
N ALA A 137 0.89 -9.34 13.72
CA ALA A 137 0.92 -8.01 14.32
C ALA A 137 -0.41 -7.25 14.13
N LEU A 138 -0.99 -7.30 12.93
CA LEU A 138 -2.26 -6.62 12.64
C LEU A 138 -3.43 -7.23 13.42
N SER A 139 -3.47 -8.57 13.54
CA SER A 139 -4.47 -9.26 14.34
C SER A 139 -4.40 -8.86 15.81
N ILE A 140 -3.20 -8.78 16.40
CA ILE A 140 -3.05 -8.32 17.79
C ILE A 140 -3.52 -6.87 17.94
N SER A 141 -3.06 -5.97 17.07
CA SER A 141 -3.36 -4.54 17.20
C SER A 141 -4.83 -4.21 16.95
N TYR A 142 -5.50 -4.88 16.00
CA TYR A 142 -6.79 -4.39 15.48
C TYR A 142 -7.92 -5.43 15.44
N PHE A 143 -7.65 -6.64 14.97
CA PHE A 143 -8.71 -7.55 14.51
C PHE A 143 -9.15 -8.53 15.59
N ASP A 144 -10.45 -8.51 15.91
CA ASP A 144 -11.04 -9.38 16.92
C ASP A 144 -11.77 -10.59 16.28
N SER A 145 -12.05 -10.54 14.97
CA SER A 145 -12.68 -11.62 14.22
C SER A 145 -11.67 -12.43 13.39
N PRO A 146 -11.81 -13.77 13.33
CA PRO A 146 -10.94 -14.61 12.53
C PRO A 146 -11.21 -14.43 11.04
N VAL A 147 -10.17 -14.60 10.23
CA VAL A 147 -10.31 -14.68 8.76
C VAL A 147 -11.03 -15.98 8.39
N ASN A 148 -12.26 -15.86 7.90
CA ASN A 148 -13.14 -16.99 7.60
C ASN A 148 -13.24 -17.33 6.10
N LYS A 149 -12.60 -16.54 5.24
CA LYS A 149 -12.53 -16.75 3.78
C LYS A 149 -11.07 -16.80 3.32
N PRO A 150 -10.74 -17.62 2.32
CA PRO A 150 -9.40 -17.63 1.76
C PRO A 150 -9.00 -16.26 1.20
N ILE A 151 -7.80 -15.81 1.52
CA ILE A 151 -7.20 -14.61 0.92
C ILE A 151 -6.27 -15.09 -0.20
N LYS A 152 -6.67 -14.84 -1.45
CA LYS A 152 -5.85 -15.14 -2.63
C LYS A 152 -4.83 -14.02 -2.81
N ILE A 153 -3.58 -14.37 -3.11
CA ILE A 153 -2.48 -13.41 -3.28
C ILE A 153 -1.72 -13.79 -4.54
N ILE A 154 -1.84 -12.98 -5.58
CA ILE A 154 -1.16 -13.15 -6.86
C ILE A 154 0.02 -12.19 -6.91
N LEU A 155 1.23 -12.73 -7.00
CA LEU A 155 2.48 -11.98 -6.99
C LEU A 155 3.16 -12.15 -8.34
N VAL A 156 3.28 -11.07 -9.11
CA VAL A 156 3.92 -11.10 -10.42
C VAL A 156 5.30 -10.51 -10.33
N LYS A 157 6.31 -11.27 -10.76
CA LYS A 157 7.72 -10.94 -10.58
C LYS A 157 8.16 -9.69 -11.33
N SER A 158 7.61 -9.45 -12.53
CA SER A 158 8.06 -8.36 -13.40
C SER A 158 6.93 -7.45 -13.86
N ALA A 159 7.22 -6.15 -14.04
CA ALA A 159 6.26 -5.17 -14.53
C ALA A 159 5.76 -5.51 -15.94
N ALA A 160 6.62 -6.05 -16.80
CA ALA A 160 6.22 -6.47 -18.15
C ALA A 160 5.13 -7.55 -18.10
N ARG A 161 5.32 -8.58 -17.26
CA ARG A 161 4.35 -9.65 -17.07
C ARG A 161 3.10 -9.16 -16.35
N TRP A 162 3.25 -8.32 -15.33
CA TRP A 162 2.14 -7.66 -14.63
C TRP A 162 1.22 -6.93 -15.60
N ASN A 163 1.81 -6.08 -16.46
CA ASN A 163 1.07 -5.31 -17.45
C ASN A 163 0.31 -6.19 -18.46
N SER A 164 0.85 -7.37 -18.78
CA SER A 164 0.19 -8.33 -19.67
C SER A 164 -0.97 -9.09 -19.02
N LEU A 165 -0.92 -9.32 -17.70
CA LEU A 165 -1.89 -10.15 -16.98
C LEU A 165 -3.00 -9.33 -16.32
N ARG A 166 -2.67 -8.17 -15.75
CA ARG A 166 -3.59 -7.35 -14.95
C ARG A 166 -4.94 -7.02 -15.62
N PRO A 167 -5.06 -6.81 -16.95
CA PRO A 167 -6.37 -6.51 -17.55
C PRO A 167 -7.36 -7.67 -17.49
N ARG A 168 -6.91 -8.89 -17.16
CA ARG A 168 -7.73 -10.10 -17.09
C ARG A 168 -8.35 -10.31 -15.71
N TRP A 169 -7.89 -9.60 -14.69
CA TRP A 169 -8.35 -9.82 -13.32
C TRP A 169 -9.57 -8.96 -12.99
N PRO A 170 -10.59 -9.56 -12.36
CA PRO A 170 -11.74 -8.80 -11.85
C PRO A 170 -11.29 -7.71 -10.87
N GLY A 171 -11.99 -6.57 -10.88
CA GLY A 171 -11.63 -5.41 -10.06
C GLY A 171 -10.48 -4.56 -10.60
N PHE A 172 -9.76 -4.98 -11.65
CA PHE A 172 -8.73 -4.16 -12.27
C PHE A 172 -9.29 -2.82 -12.75
N ARG A 173 -8.67 -1.73 -12.29
CA ARG A 173 -8.89 -0.38 -12.81
C ARG A 173 -7.61 0.08 -13.51
N PRO A 174 -7.70 0.77 -14.66
CA PRO A 174 -6.55 1.15 -15.49
C PRO A 174 -5.67 2.28 -14.90
N VAL A 175 -5.55 2.33 -13.58
CA VAL A 175 -4.65 3.25 -12.87
C VAL A 175 -3.29 2.57 -12.68
N GLU A 176 -2.23 3.36 -12.56
CA GLU A 176 -0.85 2.89 -12.37
C GLU A 176 -0.61 2.34 -10.96
N TYR A 177 -1.38 1.36 -10.53
CA TYR A 177 -1.16 0.74 -9.23
C TYR A 177 -0.06 -0.33 -9.30
N ALA A 178 0.82 -0.28 -8.31
CA ALA A 178 1.79 -1.31 -7.94
C ALA A 178 1.12 -2.61 -7.46
N GLY A 179 -0.13 -2.54 -7.04
CA GLY A 179 -0.96 -3.67 -6.63
C GLY A 179 -2.39 -3.23 -6.34
N PHE A 180 -3.30 -4.18 -6.13
CA PHE A 180 -4.67 -3.88 -5.71
C PHE A 180 -5.28 -5.06 -4.95
N TYR A 181 -6.25 -4.76 -4.09
CA TYR A 181 -7.14 -5.72 -3.48
C TYR A 181 -8.56 -5.64 -4.06
N SER A 182 -9.06 -6.78 -4.55
CA SER A 182 -10.47 -6.99 -4.91
C SER A 182 -11.23 -7.53 -3.70
N ARG A 183 -12.15 -6.72 -3.15
CA ARG A 183 -13.03 -7.10 -2.04
C ARG A 183 -13.93 -8.27 -2.39
N ASP A 184 -14.59 -8.22 -3.55
CA ASP A 184 -15.56 -9.23 -3.99
C ASP A 184 -14.90 -10.61 -4.16
N ASP A 185 -13.66 -10.63 -4.66
CA ASP A 185 -12.93 -11.87 -4.92
C ASP A 185 -12.03 -12.31 -3.76
N HIS A 186 -11.90 -11.49 -2.70
CA HIS A 186 -10.89 -11.65 -1.65
C HIS A 186 -9.48 -11.91 -2.24
N CYS A 187 -9.09 -11.10 -3.22
CA CYS A 187 -7.88 -11.32 -4.01
C CYS A 187 -6.97 -10.08 -4.00
N ILE A 188 -5.74 -10.28 -3.58
CA ILE A 188 -4.64 -9.32 -3.70
C ILE A 188 -3.85 -9.66 -4.96
N ALA A 189 -3.51 -8.64 -5.75
CA ALA A 189 -2.59 -8.79 -6.88
C ALA A 189 -1.49 -7.72 -6.78
N ILE A 190 -0.22 -8.11 -6.80
CA ILE A 190 0.93 -7.20 -6.64
C ILE A 190 1.96 -7.39 -7.77
N ASN A 191 2.51 -6.29 -8.26
CA ASN A 191 3.76 -6.25 -9.00
C ASN A 191 4.93 -6.25 -8.01
N LEU A 192 5.74 -7.30 -7.97
CA LEU A 192 6.85 -7.40 -7.03
C LEU A 192 8.01 -6.44 -7.35
N GLU A 193 8.14 -5.96 -8.59
CA GLU A 193 9.16 -4.99 -8.96
C GLU A 193 8.99 -3.64 -8.26
N THR A 194 7.77 -3.30 -7.81
CA THR A 194 7.50 -2.06 -7.06
C THR A 194 7.76 -2.20 -5.56
N GLY A 195 8.19 -3.39 -5.10
CA GLY A 195 8.49 -3.68 -3.71
C GLY A 195 7.35 -4.32 -2.92
N ILE A 196 7.64 -4.68 -1.67
CA ILE A 196 6.74 -5.43 -0.79
C ILE A 196 5.79 -4.51 -0.01
N GLY A 197 6.07 -3.20 0.08
CA GLY A 197 5.20 -2.24 0.79
C GLY A 197 3.75 -2.25 0.29
N SER A 198 3.54 -2.47 -1.02
CA SER A 198 2.21 -2.66 -1.58
C SER A 198 1.50 -3.92 -1.04
N LEU A 199 2.23 -5.00 -0.73
CA LEU A 199 1.63 -6.21 -0.16
C LEU A 199 1.10 -5.99 1.26
N ALA A 200 1.83 -5.28 2.12
CA ALA A 200 1.37 -4.98 3.49
C ALA A 200 0.13 -4.05 3.49
N HIS A 201 0.10 -3.10 2.56
CA HIS A 201 -1.06 -2.24 2.30
C HIS A 201 -2.29 -3.07 1.91
N GLU A 202 -2.21 -3.85 0.84
CA GLU A 202 -3.35 -4.65 0.37
C GLU A 202 -3.76 -5.74 1.37
N LEU A 203 -2.80 -6.32 2.11
CA LEU A 203 -3.10 -7.27 3.17
C LEU A 203 -3.92 -6.61 4.28
N THR A 204 -3.61 -5.35 4.62
CA THR A 204 -4.38 -4.61 5.63
C THR A 204 -5.85 -4.49 5.20
N HIS A 205 -6.14 -4.12 3.95
CA HIS A 205 -7.52 -4.10 3.43
C HIS A 205 -8.21 -5.45 3.55
N ALA A 206 -7.56 -6.52 3.10
CA ALA A 206 -8.14 -7.87 3.13
C ALA A 206 -8.51 -8.32 4.55
N LEU A 207 -7.69 -7.97 5.53
CA LEU A 207 -7.94 -8.28 6.93
C LEU A 207 -9.01 -7.36 7.54
N ILE A 208 -8.98 -6.05 7.24
CA ILE A 208 -10.06 -5.13 7.65
C ILE A 208 -11.39 -5.63 7.12
N HIS A 209 -11.53 -6.03 5.85
CA HIS A 209 -12.85 -6.42 5.33
C HIS A 209 -13.32 -7.78 5.81
N SER A 210 -12.41 -8.60 6.34
CA SER A 210 -12.75 -9.83 7.05
C SER A 210 -13.30 -9.56 8.46
N ASP A 211 -12.85 -8.46 9.09
CA ASP A 211 -13.16 -8.10 10.47
C ASP A 211 -14.25 -7.01 10.59
N PHE A 212 -14.22 -6.02 9.71
CA PHE A 212 -15.02 -4.80 9.73
C PHE A 212 -15.49 -4.45 8.31
N GLU A 213 -16.50 -5.18 7.82
CA GLU A 213 -17.03 -5.06 6.46
C GLU A 213 -17.41 -3.62 6.04
N ASN A 214 -17.95 -2.83 6.97
CA ASN A 214 -18.40 -1.46 6.74
C ASN A 214 -17.40 -0.40 7.24
N CYS A 215 -16.10 -0.72 7.24
CA CYS A 215 -15.05 0.24 7.57
C CYS A 215 -15.15 1.49 6.67
N PRO A 216 -15.14 2.72 7.22
CA PRO A 216 -15.15 3.94 6.40
C PRO A 216 -13.92 4.02 5.51
N GLU A 217 -14.11 4.36 4.24
CA GLU A 217 -13.04 4.37 3.22
C GLU A 217 -11.83 5.21 3.64
N TRP A 218 -12.04 6.40 4.24
CA TRP A 218 -10.92 7.24 4.70
C TRP A 218 -10.03 6.52 5.73
N PHE A 219 -10.63 5.68 6.58
CA PHE A 219 -9.92 4.98 7.64
C PHE A 219 -9.32 3.67 7.14
N ASP A 220 -10.05 2.95 6.30
CA ASP A 220 -9.58 1.76 5.60
C ASP A 220 -8.29 2.08 4.82
N GLU A 221 -8.34 3.13 4.00
CA GLU A 221 -7.19 3.62 3.22
C GLU A 221 -6.10 4.23 4.10
N GLY A 222 -6.48 4.96 5.15
CA GLY A 222 -5.52 5.55 6.09
C GLY A 222 -4.71 4.49 6.84
N LEU A 223 -5.38 3.42 7.31
CA LEU A 223 -4.76 2.32 8.04
C LEU A 223 -3.94 1.43 7.12
N ALA A 224 -4.43 1.09 5.93
CA ALA A 224 -3.65 0.37 4.93
C ALA A 224 -2.42 1.17 4.48
N SER A 225 -2.62 2.47 4.21
CA SER A 225 -1.52 3.37 3.87
C SER A 225 -0.49 3.43 4.97
N LEU A 226 -0.86 3.45 6.26
CA LEU A 226 0.11 3.45 7.37
C LEU A 226 1.12 2.30 7.29
N HIS A 227 0.71 1.12 6.79
CA HIS A 227 1.56 -0.07 6.68
C HIS A 227 2.35 -0.18 5.38
N GLU A 228 2.23 0.76 4.41
CA GLU A 228 3.08 0.76 3.20
C GLU A 228 4.56 0.96 3.53
N GLU A 229 4.83 1.71 4.59
CA GLU A 229 6.18 1.98 5.11
C GLU A 229 6.08 1.92 6.64
N CYS A 230 6.51 0.81 7.21
CA CYS A 230 6.37 0.51 8.63
C CYS A 230 7.50 -0.40 9.13
N GLU A 231 7.66 -0.44 10.44
CA GLU A 231 8.56 -1.35 11.13
C GLU A 231 7.78 -2.18 12.15
N PHE A 232 8.21 -3.41 12.39
CA PHE A 232 7.76 -4.16 13.55
C PHE A 232 8.28 -3.49 14.83
N ASN A 233 7.44 -3.43 15.87
CA ASN A 233 7.93 -3.13 17.20
C ASN A 233 8.89 -4.23 17.68
N GLU A 234 9.59 -3.98 18.79
CA GLU A 234 10.60 -4.91 19.33
C GLU A 234 10.08 -6.33 19.58
N THR A 235 8.78 -6.48 19.87
CA THR A 235 8.14 -7.77 20.16
C THR A 235 7.53 -8.43 18.92
N GLY A 236 7.50 -7.76 17.76
CA GLY A 236 6.85 -8.25 16.54
C GLY A 236 5.32 -8.31 16.62
N THR A 237 4.71 -7.66 17.62
CA THR A 237 3.26 -7.72 17.88
C THR A 237 2.49 -6.52 17.36
N ALA A 238 3.19 -5.50 16.85
CA ALA A 238 2.57 -4.31 16.27
C ALA A 238 3.42 -3.80 15.10
N LEU A 239 2.76 -3.19 14.11
CA LEU A 239 3.39 -2.45 13.03
C LEU A 239 3.31 -0.95 13.31
N LYS A 240 4.45 -0.29 13.38
CA LYS A 240 4.57 1.14 13.58
C LYS A 240 4.78 1.83 12.24
N GLY A 241 3.90 2.76 11.89
CA GLY A 241 4.01 3.54 10.67
C GLY A 241 5.22 4.46 10.70
N LEU A 242 5.96 4.50 9.60
CA LEU A 242 7.12 5.37 9.42
C LEU A 242 6.79 6.53 8.46
N PRO A 243 7.59 7.60 8.44
CA PRO A 243 7.47 8.62 7.41
C PRO A 243 7.76 8.06 6.01
N ASN A 244 7.02 8.53 5.01
CA ASN A 244 7.26 8.22 3.59
C ASN A 244 6.99 9.43 2.69
N TRP A 245 7.09 9.24 1.37
CA TRP A 245 6.90 10.30 0.37
C TRP A 245 5.53 10.99 0.43
N ARG A 246 4.48 10.34 0.97
CA ARG A 246 3.13 10.95 1.07
C ARG A 246 3.11 12.18 1.97
N TYR A 247 4.03 12.27 2.94
CA TYR A 247 4.18 13.46 3.80
C TYR A 247 4.39 14.74 2.99
N GLN A 248 5.09 14.66 1.85
CA GLN A 248 5.34 15.81 1.00
C GLN A 248 4.04 16.36 0.39
N HIS A 249 3.13 15.50 -0.06
CA HIS A 249 1.86 15.95 -0.64
C HIS A 249 1.01 16.72 0.37
N PHE A 250 0.94 16.24 1.62
CA PHE A 250 0.17 16.92 2.66
C PHE A 250 0.85 18.22 3.11
N ARG A 251 2.18 18.23 3.24
CA ARG A 251 2.94 19.46 3.55
C ARG A 251 2.69 20.55 2.51
N GLU A 252 2.83 20.22 1.23
CA GLU A 252 2.61 21.18 0.14
C GLU A 252 1.18 21.72 0.16
N ALA A 253 0.20 20.88 0.53
CA ALA A 253 -1.18 21.32 0.74
C ALA A 253 -1.30 22.28 1.93
N LEU A 254 -0.60 22.03 3.04
CA LEU A 254 -0.58 22.92 4.20
C LEU A 254 0.03 24.28 3.87
N ASP A 255 1.18 24.29 3.19
CA ASP A 255 1.88 25.52 2.79
C ASP A 255 1.02 26.39 1.86
N ARG A 256 0.22 25.75 1.00
CA ARG A 256 -0.70 26.42 0.07
C ARG A 256 -2.07 26.72 0.68
N SER A 257 -2.30 26.42 1.96
CA SER A 257 -3.63 26.52 2.60
C SER A 257 -4.73 25.74 1.85
N GLN A 258 -4.35 24.60 1.28
CA GLN A 258 -5.20 23.68 0.50
C GLN A 258 -5.47 22.35 1.23
N ALA A 259 -4.86 22.12 2.39
CA ALA A 259 -5.12 20.92 3.19
C ALA A 259 -6.58 20.91 3.69
N PRO A 260 -7.37 19.87 3.38
CA PRO A 260 -8.73 19.74 3.89
C PRO A 260 -8.75 19.62 5.41
N ALA A 261 -9.81 20.08 6.07
CA ALA A 261 -10.02 19.82 7.50
C ALA A 261 -10.41 18.36 7.74
N LEU A 262 -10.16 17.83 8.95
CA LEU A 262 -10.56 16.47 9.33
C LEU A 262 -12.06 16.22 9.13
N LYS A 263 -12.91 17.22 9.36
CA LYS A 263 -14.35 17.11 9.11
C LYS A 263 -14.65 16.74 7.66
N VAL A 264 -13.88 17.25 6.70
CA VAL A 264 -14.02 16.91 5.28
C VAL A 264 -13.58 15.47 5.05
N LEU A 265 -12.41 15.08 5.57
CA LEU A 265 -11.86 13.73 5.45
C LEU A 265 -12.83 12.64 5.93
N ILE A 266 -13.48 12.86 7.08
CA ILE A 266 -14.34 11.83 7.69
C ILE A 266 -15.77 11.80 7.16
N SER A 267 -16.22 12.82 6.40
CA SER A 267 -17.63 12.97 6.01
C SER A 267 -17.89 12.93 4.50
N GLN A 268 -16.85 13.11 3.68
CA GLN A 268 -16.97 13.04 2.23
C GLN A 268 -16.60 11.66 1.69
N PRO A 269 -17.16 11.25 0.53
CA PRO A 269 -16.68 10.08 -0.19
C PRO A 269 -15.18 10.18 -0.49
N PHE A 270 -14.44 9.10 -0.25
CA PHE A 270 -13.00 9.11 -0.36
C PHE A 270 -12.54 9.00 -1.82
N ALA A 271 -11.40 9.61 -2.13
CA ALA A 271 -10.79 9.70 -3.46
C ALA A 271 -11.73 10.29 -4.54
N THR A 272 -12.68 11.15 -4.15
CA THR A 272 -13.62 11.79 -5.10
C THR A 272 -13.25 13.23 -5.47
N SER A 273 -12.28 13.85 -4.79
CA SER A 273 -11.81 15.18 -5.18
C SER A 273 -10.83 15.15 -6.36
N ASN A 274 -10.52 16.34 -6.87
CA ASN A 274 -9.49 16.55 -7.88
C ASN A 274 -8.06 16.40 -7.34
N ALA A 275 -7.87 16.03 -6.06
CA ALA A 275 -6.56 15.91 -5.42
C ALA A 275 -6.43 14.63 -4.57
N PRO A 276 -6.59 13.42 -5.17
CA PRO A 276 -6.55 12.16 -4.44
C PRO A 276 -5.26 11.95 -3.67
N ALA A 277 -4.10 12.36 -4.21
CA ALA A 277 -2.81 12.26 -3.51
C ALA A 277 -2.80 12.98 -2.15
N ILE A 278 -3.52 14.10 -2.02
CA ILE A 278 -3.64 14.84 -0.76
C ILE A 278 -4.55 14.07 0.20
N GLU A 279 -5.63 13.45 -0.27
CA GLU A 279 -6.54 12.66 0.56
C GLU A 279 -5.88 11.43 1.15
N TYR A 280 -5.17 10.64 0.34
CA TYR A 280 -4.37 9.50 0.82
C TYR A 280 -3.27 9.92 1.79
N ALA A 281 -2.61 11.06 1.53
CA ALA A 281 -1.63 11.58 2.47
C ALA A 281 -2.29 12.02 3.79
N HIS A 282 -3.43 12.71 3.71
CA HIS A 282 -4.18 13.17 4.86
C HIS A 282 -4.64 12.01 5.74
N SER A 283 -5.25 10.97 5.16
CA SER A 283 -5.70 9.79 5.90
C SER A 283 -4.54 9.05 6.56
N ARG A 284 -3.46 8.79 5.82
CA ARG A 284 -2.25 8.14 6.35
C ARG A 284 -1.68 8.93 7.53
N LEU A 285 -1.43 10.23 7.35
CA LEU A 285 -0.83 11.06 8.39
C LEU A 285 -1.72 11.12 9.62
N PHE A 286 -3.04 11.15 9.44
CA PHE A 286 -3.96 11.13 10.56
C PHE A 286 -3.93 9.79 11.32
N CYS A 287 -3.84 8.65 10.63
CA CYS A 287 -3.62 7.36 11.29
C CYS A 287 -2.29 7.32 12.05
N ILE A 288 -1.21 7.87 11.51
CA ILE A 288 0.08 7.96 12.22
C ILE A 288 -0.05 8.85 13.47
N TYR A 289 -0.76 9.98 13.37
CA TYR A 289 -1.04 10.83 14.51
C TYR A 289 -1.79 10.06 15.60
N LEU A 290 -2.87 9.35 15.26
CA LEU A 290 -3.62 8.52 16.21
C LEU A 290 -2.78 7.39 16.82
N GLN A 291 -1.86 6.80 16.04
CA GLN A 291 -0.92 5.80 16.54
C GLN A 291 0.04 6.40 17.58
N GLN A 292 0.59 7.58 17.31
CA GLN A 292 1.47 8.28 18.24
C GLN A 292 0.76 8.79 19.50
N GLN A 293 -0.53 9.13 19.40
CA GLN A 293 -1.37 9.43 20.57
C GLN A 293 -1.73 8.17 21.37
N GLY A 294 -1.42 6.97 20.88
CA GLY A 294 -1.75 5.70 21.54
C GLY A 294 -3.25 5.35 21.51
N VAL A 295 -4.01 5.92 20.58
CA VAL A 295 -5.47 5.75 20.51
C VAL A 295 -5.95 5.00 19.28
N LEU A 296 -5.10 4.74 18.28
CA LEU A 296 -5.48 4.12 17.00
C LEU A 296 -6.16 2.75 17.17
N GLU A 297 -5.61 1.87 17.99
CA GLU A 297 -6.16 0.53 18.24
C GLU A 297 -7.54 0.59 18.93
N SER A 298 -7.67 1.49 19.91
CA SER A 298 -8.95 1.73 20.59
C SER A 298 -9.98 2.37 19.66
N PHE A 299 -9.54 3.25 18.77
CA PHE A 299 -10.38 3.86 17.76
C PHE A 299 -10.94 2.80 16.81
N TYR A 300 -10.09 1.92 16.28
CA TYR A 300 -10.50 0.80 15.42
C TYR A 300 -11.61 -0.04 16.08
N ARG A 301 -11.37 -0.55 17.29
CA ARG A 301 -12.31 -1.46 17.98
C ARG A 301 -13.64 -0.79 18.31
N ARG A 302 -13.61 0.47 18.77
CA ARG A 302 -14.84 1.23 19.04
C ARG A 302 -15.59 1.55 17.75
N LEU A 303 -14.87 1.89 16.68
CA LEU A 303 -15.49 2.22 15.40
C LEU A 303 -16.19 1.01 14.78
N ARG A 304 -15.54 -0.16 14.80
CA ARG A 304 -16.10 -1.45 14.35
C ARG A 304 -17.43 -1.79 15.02
N GLN A 305 -17.55 -1.48 16.31
CA GLN A 305 -18.75 -1.78 17.12
C GLN A 305 -19.82 -0.67 17.05
N SER A 306 -19.62 0.35 16.21
CA SER A 306 -20.45 1.56 16.15
C SER A 306 -21.13 1.74 14.78
N ASN A 307 -21.98 2.77 14.66
CA ASN A 307 -22.36 3.27 13.35
C ASN A 307 -21.26 4.19 12.83
N ALA A 308 -20.27 3.61 12.15
CA ALA A 308 -19.04 4.30 11.79
C ALA A 308 -19.25 5.63 11.06
N ALA A 309 -20.24 5.72 10.15
CA ALA A 309 -20.57 6.94 9.42
C ALA A 309 -21.06 8.09 10.32
N LYS A 310 -21.67 7.78 11.47
CA LYS A 310 -22.19 8.77 12.43
C LYS A 310 -21.25 9.00 13.60
N ASP A 311 -20.59 7.95 14.05
CA ASP A 311 -19.91 7.92 15.35
C ASP A 311 -18.41 8.22 15.26
N SER A 312 -17.79 8.18 14.05
CA SER A 312 -16.36 8.46 13.85
C SER A 312 -15.89 9.71 14.58
N ALA A 313 -16.56 10.84 14.33
CA ALA A 313 -16.22 12.13 14.94
C ALA A 313 -16.25 12.10 16.47
N LEU A 314 -17.32 11.52 17.02
CA LEU A 314 -17.54 11.45 18.46
C LEU A 314 -16.47 10.58 19.13
N ILE A 315 -16.18 9.42 18.55
CA ILE A 315 -15.18 8.49 19.10
C ILE A 315 -13.78 9.14 19.05
N LEU A 316 -13.42 9.80 17.96
CA LEU A 316 -12.17 10.54 17.83
C LEU A 316 -12.03 11.61 18.93
N CYS A 317 -13.04 12.45 19.11
CA CYS A 317 -13.01 13.51 20.13
C CYS A 317 -12.86 12.92 21.55
N GLN A 318 -13.61 11.84 21.86
CA GLN A 318 -13.53 11.17 23.15
C GLN A 318 -12.14 10.59 23.44
N LEU A 319 -11.55 9.88 22.49
CA LEU A 319 -10.25 9.23 22.67
C LEU A 319 -9.10 10.24 22.75
N THR A 320 -9.18 11.30 21.95
CA THR A 320 -8.17 12.37 21.93
C THR A 320 -8.41 13.44 23.01
N LYS A 321 -9.50 13.34 23.77
CA LYS A 321 -9.90 14.30 24.81
C LYS A 321 -10.03 15.73 24.27
N THR A 322 -10.53 15.86 23.05
CA THR A 322 -10.83 17.14 22.41
C THR A 322 -12.33 17.46 22.53
N VAL A 323 -12.66 18.74 22.60
CA VAL A 323 -14.03 19.24 22.73
C VAL A 323 -14.82 18.97 21.46
N ASP A 324 -14.20 19.17 20.31
CA ASP A 324 -14.77 18.99 18.99
C ASP A 324 -13.69 18.67 17.94
N LEU A 325 -14.15 18.44 16.71
CA LEU A 325 -13.26 18.15 15.58
C LEU A 325 -12.40 19.32 15.15
N ASP A 326 -12.80 20.56 15.43
CA ASP A 326 -12.02 21.74 15.02
C ASP A 326 -10.79 21.89 15.92
N GLN A 327 -10.95 21.61 17.23
CA GLN A 327 -9.82 21.49 18.15
C GLN A 327 -8.90 20.32 17.76
N LEU A 328 -9.45 19.14 17.47
CA LEU A 328 -8.66 17.98 17.04
C LEU A 328 -7.92 18.27 15.72
N ASN A 329 -8.60 18.89 14.76
CA ASN A 329 -8.01 19.31 13.50
C ASN A 329 -6.84 20.25 13.74
N SER A 330 -7.00 21.26 14.59
CA SER A 330 -5.92 22.21 14.90
C SER A 330 -4.70 21.51 15.50
N GLN A 331 -4.90 20.61 16.47
CA GLN A 331 -3.82 19.82 17.08
C GLN A 331 -3.12 18.91 16.06
N PHE A 332 -3.89 18.25 15.19
CA PHE A 332 -3.37 17.42 14.12
C PHE A 332 -2.55 18.22 13.11
N ILE A 333 -3.03 19.40 12.68
CA ILE A 333 -2.33 20.26 11.74
C ILE A 333 -1.01 20.77 12.34
N ASP A 334 -1.01 21.18 13.60
CA ASP A 334 0.22 21.62 14.28
C ASP A 334 1.23 20.47 14.39
N TRP A 335 0.76 19.27 14.76
CA TRP A 335 1.59 18.06 14.74
C TRP A 335 2.15 17.76 13.34
N ALA A 336 1.30 17.80 12.30
CA ALA A 336 1.70 17.46 10.94
C ALA A 336 2.81 18.40 10.44
N ARG A 337 2.73 19.70 10.75
CA ARG A 337 3.79 20.67 10.45
C ARG A 337 5.11 20.25 11.10
N THR A 338 5.12 19.88 12.38
CA THR A 338 6.34 19.47 13.07
C THR A 338 6.95 18.18 12.52
N GLN A 339 6.13 17.19 12.17
CA GLN A 339 6.60 15.93 11.60
C GLN A 339 7.22 16.14 10.22
N THR A 340 6.58 16.97 9.38
CA THR A 340 7.09 17.21 8.02
C THR A 340 8.48 17.85 8.01
N GLN A 341 8.85 18.58 9.06
CA GLN A 341 10.18 19.15 9.22
C GLN A 341 11.21 18.08 9.66
N ALA A 342 10.85 17.20 10.60
CA ALA A 342 11.73 16.11 11.05
C ALA A 342 11.99 15.06 9.96
N SER A 343 10.95 14.71 9.17
CA SER A 343 11.10 13.76 8.06
C SER A 343 11.94 14.31 6.91
N GLN A 344 11.95 15.63 6.68
CA GLN A 344 12.85 16.26 5.71
C GLN A 344 14.31 16.10 6.10
N THR A 345 14.63 16.34 7.38
CA THR A 345 15.99 16.13 7.90
C THR A 345 16.44 14.68 7.71
N ALA A 346 15.58 13.72 8.08
CA ALA A 346 15.88 12.30 7.93
C ALA A 346 16.04 11.85 6.45
N LEU A 347 15.19 12.34 5.56
CA LEU A 347 15.28 12.03 4.12
C LEU A 347 16.50 12.68 3.45
N GLN A 348 16.88 13.90 3.86
CA GLN A 348 18.09 14.58 3.38
C GLN A 348 19.36 13.85 3.85
N GLU A 349 19.43 13.46 5.13
CA GLU A 349 20.56 12.68 5.65
C GLU A 349 20.71 11.32 4.93
N HIS A 350 19.61 10.66 4.60
CA HIS A 350 19.63 9.40 3.84
C HIS A 350 20.11 9.59 2.39
N HIS A 351 19.70 10.67 1.71
CA HIS A 351 20.17 11.01 0.37
C HIS A 351 21.66 11.36 0.35
N GLU A 352 22.15 12.11 1.35
CA GLU A 352 23.58 12.43 1.47
C GLU A 352 24.44 11.19 1.75
N THR A 353 23.92 10.24 2.52
CA THR A 353 24.63 9.00 2.84
C THR A 353 24.76 8.09 1.63
N LEU A 354 23.70 7.96 0.82
CA LEU A 354 23.73 7.21 -0.45
C LEU A 354 24.63 7.87 -1.51
N SER A 355 24.60 9.20 -1.61
CA SER A 355 25.48 9.95 -2.53
C SER A 355 26.96 9.77 -2.18
N LYS A 356 27.32 9.75 -0.89
CA LYS A 356 28.71 9.53 -0.44
C LYS A 356 29.20 8.11 -0.68
N THR A 357 28.31 7.12 -0.69
CA THR A 357 28.69 5.74 -1.01
C THR A 357 28.95 5.53 -2.49
N ASP A 358 28.24 6.24 -3.38
CA ASP A 358 28.48 6.16 -4.82
C ASP A 358 29.78 6.88 -5.24
N ASP A 359 30.11 8.01 -4.60
CA ASP A 359 31.38 8.70 -4.83
C ASP A 359 32.59 7.88 -4.36
N ALA A 360 32.47 7.14 -3.25
CA ALA A 360 33.52 6.26 -2.73
C ALA A 360 33.79 5.01 -3.59
N VAL A 361 32.80 4.56 -4.39
CA VAL A 361 32.98 3.45 -5.34
C VAL A 361 33.67 3.92 -6.63
N SER A 362 33.57 5.21 -6.97
CA SER A 362 34.22 5.77 -8.17
C SER A 362 35.73 6.04 -8.01
N ASP A 363 36.26 6.05 -6.77
CA ASP A 363 37.66 6.46 -6.49
C ASP A 363 38.57 5.31 -6.00
N SER A 364 38.14 4.04 -6.12
CA SER A 364 38.92 2.87 -5.66
C SER A 364 39.39 1.94 -6.79
N THR A 365 39.93 2.48 -7.88
CA THR A 365 40.80 1.69 -8.79
C THR A 365 42.25 1.65 -8.30
N ASN A 366 42.50 1.16 -7.07
CA ASN A 366 43.76 0.49 -6.70
C ASN A 366 43.74 0.00 -5.24
N SER A 367 43.54 -1.31 -5.03
CA SER A 367 44.17 -2.07 -3.91
C SER A 367 43.80 -3.57 -3.91
N PRO A 368 44.57 -4.42 -3.18
CA PRO A 368 45.10 -5.67 -3.73
C PRO A 368 44.24 -6.91 -3.51
N ARG A 369 44.48 -7.88 -4.39
CA ARG A 369 43.94 -9.24 -4.44
C ARG A 369 44.15 -10.00 -3.13
N VAL A 370 43.07 -10.20 -2.36
CA VAL A 370 43.04 -11.12 -1.21
C VAL A 370 42.74 -12.53 -1.71
N GLN A 371 43.65 -13.47 -1.41
CA GLN A 371 43.50 -14.90 -1.66
C GLN A 371 42.44 -15.50 -0.73
N THR A 372 41.44 -16.16 -1.30
CA THR A 372 40.46 -16.99 -0.58
C THR A 372 41.05 -18.36 -0.26
N LYS A 373 41.09 -18.74 1.03
CA LYS A 373 41.32 -20.13 1.49
C LYS A 373 40.02 -20.95 1.37
N PRO A 374 40.08 -22.27 1.09
CA PRO A 374 38.89 -23.10 0.95
C PRO A 374 38.33 -23.57 2.31
N PHE A 375 37.01 -23.72 2.35
CA PHE A 375 36.18 -24.21 3.46
C PHE A 375 36.39 -25.72 3.68
N ALA A 376 36.50 -26.16 4.94
CA ALA A 376 36.59 -27.57 5.32
C ALA A 376 35.20 -28.12 5.67
N GLU A 377 34.90 -29.35 5.21
CA GLU A 377 33.69 -30.11 5.52
C GLU A 377 33.64 -30.57 7.00
N PRO A 378 32.45 -30.74 7.60
CA PRO A 378 32.33 -31.36 8.91
C PRO A 378 32.30 -32.90 8.81
N ALA A 379 33.17 -33.53 9.61
CA ALA A 379 33.27 -34.97 9.75
C ALA A 379 32.15 -35.56 10.62
N SER A 380 31.59 -36.66 10.09
CA SER A 380 30.84 -37.71 10.80
C SER A 380 31.72 -38.40 11.84
N SER A 381 31.18 -38.62 13.05
CA SER A 381 31.16 -39.90 13.79
C SER A 381 31.04 -39.69 15.30
N LEU A 382 30.05 -40.32 15.94
CA LEU A 382 30.16 -40.81 17.32
C LEU A 382 29.19 -41.98 17.49
N ASN A 383 29.77 -43.18 17.44
CA ASN A 383 29.17 -44.44 17.86
C ASN A 383 29.05 -44.45 19.40
N LEU A 384 27.94 -44.97 19.91
CA LEU A 384 27.84 -45.51 21.27
C LEU A 384 27.17 -46.88 21.15
N GLU A 385 27.99 -47.91 21.39
CA GLU A 385 27.59 -49.30 21.54
C GLU A 385 26.91 -49.56 22.89
N LEU A 386 26.14 -50.64 22.88
CA LEU A 386 25.44 -51.29 23.99
C LEU A 386 26.39 -51.79 25.09
N ASP A 387 25.94 -51.62 26.33
CA ASP A 387 25.77 -52.71 27.32
C ASP A 387 24.73 -52.30 28.38
#